data_AF-A0AAE6G7X4-F1
#
_entry.id   AF-A0AAE6G7X4-F1
#
_cell.length_a   1.000
_cell.length_b   1.000
_cell.length_c   1.000
_cell.angle_alpha   90.00
_cell.angle_beta   90.00
_cell.angle_gamma   90.00
#
_symmetry.space_group_name_H-M   'P 1'
#
loop_
_entity.id
_entity.type
_entity.pdbx_description
1 polymer ?
#
loop_
_entity_poly.entity_id
_entity_poly.type
_entity_poly.pdbx_seq_one_letter_code
_entity_poly.pdbx_strand_id
1 'polypeptide(L)'
;MDIQQLADLESRCAKLDQIDYFEVLMLERTATPADIKRAFYRESRTYHPDRFFHMDSKELKERINELYKRVTEAYYVLRDDTKRKKYVVDVTGPERAQKLRFTEASEAETKAAAKKEQEEQIGTHPKGRQFFQQAQKDADASNWSAAERNLKMALTYEPSNARYKERLAEVQKQSQDESRDKGGSFKIR
;
A
#
# COMPACT_ATOMS: atom_id res chain seq x y z
N MET A 1 -31.14 9.77 19.65
CA MET A 1 -30.10 10.73 19.24
C MET A 1 -30.38 12.01 19.99
N ASP A 2 -29.40 12.55 20.71
CA ASP A 2 -29.59 13.80 21.44
C ASP A 2 -29.38 15.03 20.53
N ILE A 3 -29.70 16.22 21.04
CA ILE A 3 -29.61 17.48 20.29
C ILE A 3 -28.15 17.79 19.90
N GLN A 4 -27.18 17.39 20.71
CA GLN A 4 -25.76 17.64 20.44
C GLN A 4 -25.26 16.76 19.29
N GLN A 5 -25.64 15.48 19.28
CA GLN A 5 -25.35 14.54 18.18
C GLN A 5 -26.00 14.98 16.87
N LEU A 6 -27.20 15.56 16.92
CA LEU A 6 -27.86 16.13 15.75
C LEU A 6 -27.08 17.32 15.19
N ALA A 7 -26.74 18.28 16.03
CA ALA A 7 -25.95 19.44 15.62
C ALA A 7 -24.57 19.03 15.07
N ASP A 8 -23.90 18.04 15.66
CA ASP A 8 -22.62 17.51 15.15
C ASP A 8 -22.78 16.89 13.76
N LEU A 9 -23.76 16.00 13.59
CA LEU A 9 -24.05 15.36 12.31
C LEU A 9 -24.32 16.40 11.22
N GLU A 10 -25.17 17.39 11.49
CA GLU A 10 -25.49 18.45 10.53
C GLU A 10 -24.25 19.26 10.14
N SER A 11 -23.45 19.65 11.12
CA SER A 11 -22.21 20.41 10.90
C SER A 11 -21.21 19.63 10.04
N ARG A 12 -21.06 18.33 10.31
CA ARG A 12 -20.12 17.45 9.60
C ARG A 12 -20.58 17.13 8.19
N CYS A 13 -21.86 16.85 7.99
CA CYS A 13 -22.42 16.65 6.65
C CYS A 13 -22.29 17.92 5.79
N ALA A 14 -22.54 19.10 6.34
CA ALA A 14 -22.41 20.36 5.62
C ALA A 14 -20.99 20.65 5.12
N LYS A 15 -19.97 20.15 5.83
CA LYS A 15 -18.55 20.34 5.50
C LYS A 15 -17.90 19.12 4.86
N LEU A 16 -18.64 18.05 4.62
CA LEU A 16 -18.07 16.74 4.29
C LEU A 16 -17.14 16.80 3.06
N ASP A 17 -17.48 17.61 2.06
CA ASP A 17 -16.68 17.78 0.84
C ASP A 17 -15.57 18.85 0.93
N GLN A 18 -15.43 19.49 2.09
CA GLN A 18 -14.42 20.52 2.36
C GLN A 18 -13.33 20.05 3.34
N ILE A 19 -13.54 18.89 3.96
CA ILE A 19 -12.64 18.31 4.97
C ILE A 19 -11.93 17.06 4.45
N ASP A 20 -10.71 16.85 4.92
CA ASP A 20 -9.91 15.67 4.62
C ASP A 20 -10.23 14.48 5.56
N TYR A 21 -9.72 13.29 5.27
CA TYR A 21 -10.02 12.08 6.02
C TYR A 21 -9.52 12.08 7.47
N PHE A 22 -8.48 12.87 7.78
CA PHE A 22 -8.05 13.02 9.16
C PHE A 22 -9.09 13.83 9.92
N GLU A 23 -9.57 14.91 9.34
CA GLU A 23 -10.65 15.73 9.89
C GLU A 23 -11.97 14.93 10.03
N VAL A 24 -12.32 14.10 9.04
CA VAL A 24 -13.49 13.19 9.12
C VAL A 24 -13.42 12.27 10.33
N LEU A 25 -12.23 11.72 10.64
CA LEU A 25 -12.00 10.85 11.79
C LEU A 25 -11.65 11.61 13.08
N MET A 26 -11.64 12.94 13.04
CA MET A 26 -11.20 13.82 14.14
C MET A 26 -9.80 13.47 14.65
N LEU A 27 -8.86 13.37 13.72
CA LEU A 27 -7.47 13.04 13.97
C LEU A 27 -6.54 14.12 13.46
N GLU A 28 -5.37 14.20 14.08
CA GLU A 28 -4.25 14.89 13.48
C GLU A 28 -3.57 14.04 12.41
N ARG A 29 -2.87 14.69 11.48
CA ARG A 29 -2.13 14.01 10.39
C ARG A 29 -1.00 13.12 10.91
N THR A 30 -0.51 13.41 12.11
CA THR A 30 0.51 12.67 12.87
C THR A 30 -0.04 11.38 13.52
N ALA A 31 -1.35 11.14 13.46
CA ALA A 31 -2.00 9.99 14.09
C ALA A 31 -1.36 8.65 13.71
N THR A 32 -1.19 7.76 14.67
CA THR A 32 -0.65 6.43 14.43
C THR A 32 -1.70 5.50 13.80
N PRO A 33 -1.31 4.35 13.21
CA PRO A 33 -2.27 3.35 12.75
C PRO A 33 -3.24 2.89 13.85
N ALA A 34 -2.78 2.85 15.10
CA ALA A 34 -3.62 2.54 16.26
C ALA A 34 -4.66 3.63 16.52
N ASP A 35 -4.29 4.91 16.40
CA ASP A 35 -5.22 6.04 16.54
C ASP A 35 -6.29 6.04 15.46
N ILE A 36 -5.89 5.80 14.19
CA ILE A 36 -6.78 5.68 13.04
C ILE A 36 -7.82 4.58 13.27
N LYS A 37 -7.37 3.41 13.73
CA LYS A 37 -8.25 2.28 14.05
C LYS A 37 -9.21 2.62 15.19
N ARG A 38 -8.73 3.24 16.28
CA ARG A 38 -9.57 3.64 17.42
C ARG A 38 -10.62 4.67 17.02
N ALA A 39 -10.23 5.67 16.24
CA ALA A 39 -11.14 6.71 15.76
C ALA A 39 -12.22 6.13 14.85
N PHE A 40 -11.85 5.25 13.91
CA PHE A 40 -12.83 4.56 13.06
C PHE A 40 -13.87 3.81 13.89
N TYR A 41 -13.47 3.00 14.88
CA TYR A 41 -14.45 2.30 15.72
C TYR A 41 -15.36 3.24 16.51
N ARG A 42 -14.82 4.35 17.01
CA ARG A 42 -15.61 5.38 17.70
C ARG A 42 -16.66 5.98 16.77
N GLU A 43 -16.25 6.44 15.59
CA GLU A 43 -17.13 7.08 14.60
C GLU A 43 -18.14 6.09 14.03
N SER A 44 -17.71 4.90 13.62
CA SER A 44 -18.59 3.85 13.10
C SER A 44 -19.63 3.43 14.13
N ARG A 45 -19.27 3.27 15.41
CA ARG A 45 -20.26 2.95 16.45
C ARG A 45 -21.23 4.11 16.66
N THR A 46 -20.76 5.35 16.56
CA THR A 46 -21.59 6.54 16.77
C THR A 46 -22.60 6.72 15.65
N TYR A 47 -22.16 6.57 14.40
CA TYR A 47 -22.93 6.88 13.19
C TYR A 47 -23.31 5.66 12.35
N HIS A 48 -23.32 4.44 12.92
CA HIS A 48 -23.75 3.25 12.18
C HIS A 48 -25.23 3.39 11.75
N PRO A 49 -25.58 3.18 10.47
CA PRO A 49 -26.95 3.38 9.97
C PRO A 49 -27.99 2.53 10.73
N ASP A 50 -27.66 1.31 11.14
CA ASP A 50 -28.56 0.43 11.90
C ASP A 50 -29.07 1.06 13.21
N ARG A 51 -28.27 1.91 13.87
CA ARG A 51 -28.69 2.58 15.11
C ARG A 51 -29.82 3.58 14.90
N PHE A 52 -30.06 3.96 13.64
CA PHE A 52 -31.03 4.97 13.24
C PHE A 52 -32.07 4.42 12.27
N PHE A 53 -32.12 3.08 12.10
CA PHE A 53 -33.07 2.43 11.19
C PHE A 53 -34.52 2.75 11.52
N HIS A 54 -34.86 2.85 12.81
CA HIS A 54 -36.20 3.15 13.32
C HIS A 54 -36.63 4.62 13.21
N MET A 55 -35.79 5.51 12.68
CA MET A 55 -36.12 6.94 12.59
C MET A 55 -37.00 7.26 11.37
N ASP A 56 -38.00 8.13 11.52
CA ASP A 56 -38.91 8.46 10.42
C ASP A 56 -38.32 9.45 9.40
N SER A 57 -37.31 10.22 9.79
CA SER A 57 -36.66 11.20 8.90
C SER A 57 -35.77 10.53 7.85
N LYS A 58 -36.21 10.56 6.59
CA LYS A 58 -35.43 10.07 5.44
C LYS A 58 -34.16 10.90 5.23
N GLU A 59 -34.26 12.22 5.32
CA GLU A 59 -33.12 13.13 5.13
C GLU A 59 -32.01 12.84 6.16
N LEU A 60 -32.38 12.62 7.42
CA LEU A 60 -31.38 12.34 8.44
C LEU A 60 -30.69 10.99 8.20
N LYS A 61 -31.45 9.97 7.78
CA LYS A 61 -30.91 8.68 7.38
C LYS A 61 -29.92 8.82 6.23
N GLU A 62 -30.21 9.65 5.23
CA GLU A 62 -29.30 9.92 4.11
C GLU A 62 -28.01 10.57 4.60
N ARG A 63 -28.10 11.62 5.40
CA ARG A 63 -26.93 12.31 6.01
C ARG A 63 -26.05 11.36 6.83
N ILE A 64 -26.66 10.49 7.65
CA ILE A 64 -25.94 9.46 8.43
C ILE A 64 -25.22 8.50 7.50
N ASN A 65 -25.89 8.01 6.45
CA ASN A 65 -25.28 7.12 5.48
C ASN A 65 -24.10 7.77 4.75
N GLU A 66 -24.22 9.04 4.37
CA GLU A 66 -23.14 9.79 3.72
C GLU A 66 -21.92 9.96 4.64
N LEU A 67 -22.14 10.38 5.88
CA LEU A 67 -21.08 10.50 6.88
C LEU A 67 -20.42 9.14 7.15
N TYR A 68 -21.23 8.08 7.33
CA TYR A 68 -20.73 6.74 7.57
C TYR A 68 -19.91 6.20 6.40
N LYS A 69 -20.37 6.41 5.16
CA LYS A 69 -19.59 6.08 3.95
C LYS A 69 -18.25 6.81 3.98
N ARG A 70 -18.22 8.11 4.30
CA ARG A 70 -16.98 8.89 4.36
C ARG A 70 -16.04 8.42 5.47
N VAL A 71 -16.56 8.08 6.65
CA VAL A 71 -15.78 7.48 7.75
C VAL A 71 -15.13 6.16 7.31
N THR A 72 -15.88 5.34 6.57
CA THR A 72 -15.39 4.04 6.07
C THR A 72 -14.31 4.22 5.01
N GLU A 73 -14.51 5.16 4.08
CA GLU A 73 -13.56 5.55 3.05
C GLU A 73 -12.26 6.11 3.66
N ALA A 74 -12.39 7.00 4.64
CA ALA A 74 -11.27 7.55 5.40
C ALA A 74 -10.43 6.43 6.05
N TYR A 75 -11.09 5.48 6.73
CA TYR A 75 -10.38 4.35 7.33
C TYR A 75 -9.71 3.44 6.29
N TYR A 76 -10.38 3.14 5.18
CA TYR A 76 -9.82 2.31 4.10
C TYR A 76 -8.52 2.90 3.54
N VAL A 77 -8.45 4.22 3.40
CA VAL A 77 -7.29 4.92 2.84
C VAL A 77 -6.21 5.11 3.89
N LEU A 78 -6.56 5.57 5.09
CA LEU A 78 -5.58 5.93 6.12
C LEU A 78 -4.95 4.70 6.81
N ARG A 79 -5.61 3.53 6.79
CA ARG A 79 -5.04 2.29 7.37
C ARG A 79 -3.99 1.63 6.49
N ASP A 80 -3.97 1.94 5.19
CA ASP A 80 -3.01 1.38 4.23
C ASP A 80 -1.85 2.36 4.06
N ASP A 81 -0.63 1.92 4.38
CA ASP A 81 0.53 2.81 4.41
C ASP A 81 0.82 3.45 3.05
N THR A 82 0.61 2.72 1.95
CA THR A 82 0.86 3.20 0.60
C THR A 82 -0.17 4.27 0.22
N LYS A 83 -1.46 3.98 0.45
CA LYS A 83 -2.54 4.94 0.17
C LYS A 83 -2.45 6.16 1.07
N ARG A 84 -2.18 5.98 2.36
CA ARG A 84 -2.00 7.07 3.32
C ARG A 84 -0.90 8.02 2.88
N LYS A 85 0.27 7.51 2.47
CA LYS A 85 1.38 8.36 1.99
C LYS A 85 0.96 9.22 0.80
N LYS A 86 0.35 8.61 -0.23
CA LYS A 86 -0.18 9.35 -1.38
C LYS A 86 -1.21 10.39 -0.95
N TYR A 87 -2.16 9.99 -0.11
CA TYR A 87 -3.23 10.87 0.36
C TYR A 87 -2.70 12.08 1.15
N VAL A 88 -1.70 11.88 2.02
CA VAL A 88 -1.05 12.98 2.75
C VAL A 88 -0.43 13.98 1.79
N VAL A 89 0.25 13.53 0.75
CA VAL A 89 0.81 14.41 -0.30
C VAL A 89 -0.32 15.17 -1.00
N ASP A 90 -1.38 14.47 -1.40
CA ASP A 90 -2.52 15.05 -2.10
C ASP A 90 -3.21 16.16 -1.29
N VAL A 91 -3.44 15.95 0.01
CA VAL A 91 -4.15 16.93 0.86
C VAL A 91 -3.26 18.02 1.45
N THR A 92 -1.93 17.91 1.27
CA THR A 92 -0.97 18.97 1.64
C THR A 92 -0.44 19.73 0.43
N GLY A 93 -0.72 19.22 -0.76
CA GLY A 93 -0.32 19.83 -2.02
C GLY A 93 -1.19 21.02 -2.46
N PRO A 94 -0.80 21.71 -3.53
CA PRO A 94 -1.51 22.87 -4.06
C PRO A 94 -2.92 22.52 -4.59
N GLU A 95 -3.14 21.25 -4.97
CA GLU A 95 -4.42 20.74 -5.51
C GLU A 95 -5.33 20.12 -4.41
N ARG A 96 -5.09 20.46 -3.14
CA ARG A 96 -5.84 19.90 -1.99
C ARG A 96 -7.35 19.88 -2.22
N ALA A 97 -7.91 20.99 -2.69
CA ALA A 97 -9.35 21.16 -2.88
C ALA A 97 -9.95 20.11 -3.82
N GLN A 98 -9.20 19.63 -4.83
CA GLN A 98 -9.66 18.59 -5.76
C GLN A 98 -9.37 17.17 -5.27
N LYS A 99 -8.51 17.01 -4.24
CA LYS A 99 -7.97 15.73 -3.79
C LYS A 99 -8.35 15.36 -2.34
N LEU A 100 -9.35 16.03 -1.77
CA LEU A 100 -9.88 15.70 -0.43
C LEU A 100 -10.47 14.28 -0.36
N ARG A 101 -10.96 13.73 -1.47
CA ARG A 101 -11.38 12.33 -1.57
C ARG A 101 -10.41 11.52 -2.43
N PHE A 102 -10.07 10.34 -1.95
CA PHE A 102 -9.30 9.32 -2.64
C PHE A 102 -10.22 8.49 -3.54
N THR A 103 -10.34 8.94 -4.78
CA THR A 103 -11.18 8.33 -5.81
C THR A 103 -10.53 7.08 -6.43
N GLU A 104 -11.29 6.36 -7.26
CA GLU A 104 -10.76 5.25 -8.07
C GLU A 104 -9.57 5.67 -8.94
N ALA A 105 -9.59 6.91 -9.47
CA ALA A 105 -8.46 7.47 -10.21
C ALA A 105 -7.21 7.61 -9.32
N SER A 106 -7.38 8.09 -8.08
CA SER A 106 -6.28 8.19 -7.11
C SER A 106 -5.72 6.81 -6.75
N GLU A 107 -6.59 5.80 -6.65
CA GLU A 107 -6.17 4.41 -6.43
C GLU A 107 -5.42 3.85 -7.64
N ALA A 108 -5.88 4.13 -8.87
CA ALA A 108 -5.20 3.72 -10.09
C ALA A 108 -3.83 4.37 -10.24
N GLU A 109 -3.70 5.68 -9.95
CA GLU A 109 -2.43 6.42 -9.90
C GLU A 109 -1.46 5.77 -8.90
N THR A 110 -1.96 5.47 -7.69
CA THR A 110 -1.13 4.86 -6.62
C THR A 110 -0.62 3.48 -7.05
N LYS A 111 -1.49 2.64 -7.63
CA LYS A 111 -1.11 1.32 -8.14
C LYS A 111 -0.15 1.42 -9.32
N ALA A 112 -0.37 2.36 -10.24
CA ALA A 112 0.50 2.59 -11.38
C ALA A 112 1.89 3.08 -10.94
N ALA A 113 1.96 3.98 -9.97
CA ALA A 113 3.23 4.43 -9.38
C ALA A 113 3.97 3.29 -8.70
N ALA A 114 3.31 2.49 -7.87
CA ALA A 114 3.91 1.32 -7.22
C ALA A 114 4.41 0.27 -8.24
N LYS A 115 3.63 0.04 -9.30
CA LYS A 115 4.03 -0.84 -10.40
C LYS A 115 5.25 -0.29 -11.14
N LYS A 116 5.25 1.00 -11.50
CA LYS A 116 6.36 1.65 -12.19
C LYS A 116 7.64 1.59 -11.35
N GLU A 117 7.55 1.87 -10.05
CA GLU A 117 8.68 1.76 -9.12
C GLU A 117 9.21 0.31 -9.06
N GLN A 118 8.32 -0.69 -9.00
CA GLN A 118 8.72 -2.11 -9.06
C GLN A 118 9.41 -2.46 -10.39
N GLU A 119 8.91 -1.93 -11.51
CA GLU A 119 9.47 -2.17 -12.84
C GLU A 119 10.83 -1.50 -13.02
N GLU A 120 11.02 -0.30 -12.48
CA GLU A 120 12.33 0.38 -12.42
C GLU A 120 13.32 -0.35 -11.52
N GLN A 121 12.84 -0.92 -10.41
CA GLN A 121 13.69 -1.63 -9.46
C GLN A 121 14.07 -3.04 -9.92
N ILE A 122 13.19 -3.81 -10.55
CA ILE A 122 13.48 -5.21 -10.90
C ILE A 122 13.75 -5.34 -12.41
N GLY A 123 12.85 -4.84 -13.24
CA GLY A 123 12.89 -4.96 -14.70
C GLY A 123 11.51 -4.76 -15.31
N THR A 124 11.43 -4.47 -16.60
CA THR A 124 10.20 -4.07 -17.28
C THR A 124 9.40 -5.26 -17.83
N HIS A 125 10.02 -6.44 -18.00
CA HIS A 125 9.35 -7.61 -18.56
C HIS A 125 8.77 -8.54 -17.48
N PRO A 126 7.47 -8.93 -17.54
CA PRO A 126 6.84 -9.75 -16.50
C PRO A 126 7.56 -11.08 -16.23
N LYS A 127 7.94 -11.83 -17.27
CA LYS A 127 8.70 -13.09 -17.11
C LYS A 127 10.12 -12.84 -16.61
N GLY A 128 10.74 -11.73 -17.01
CA GLY A 128 12.08 -11.36 -16.53
C GLY A 128 12.07 -11.18 -15.02
N ARG A 129 11.09 -10.41 -14.52
CA ARG A 129 10.86 -10.21 -13.08
C ARG A 129 10.58 -11.51 -12.33
N GLN A 130 9.73 -12.38 -12.89
CA GLN A 130 9.40 -13.66 -12.27
C GLN A 130 10.65 -14.54 -12.07
N PHE A 131 11.48 -14.67 -13.11
CA PHE A 131 12.72 -15.42 -13.03
C PHE A 131 13.73 -14.78 -12.07
N PHE A 132 13.84 -13.44 -12.06
CA PHE A 132 14.70 -12.74 -11.10
C PHE A 132 14.26 -12.95 -9.65
N GLN A 133 12.96 -12.86 -9.35
CA GLN A 133 12.42 -13.14 -8.03
C GLN A 133 12.67 -14.58 -7.59
N GLN A 134 12.54 -15.55 -8.50
CA GLN A 134 12.87 -16.94 -8.20
C GLN A 134 14.37 -17.11 -7.93
N ALA A 135 15.23 -16.42 -8.68
CA ALA A 135 16.66 -16.44 -8.42
C ALA A 135 17.04 -15.84 -7.07
N GLN A 136 16.36 -14.78 -6.62
CA GLN A 136 16.56 -14.22 -5.28
C GLN A 136 16.22 -15.26 -4.21
N LYS A 137 15.06 -15.92 -4.31
CA LYS A 137 14.67 -16.99 -3.37
C LYS A 137 15.66 -18.15 -3.36
N ASP A 138 16.14 -18.56 -4.53
CA ASP A 138 17.12 -19.64 -4.63
C ASP A 138 18.45 -19.24 -3.99
N ALA A 139 18.90 -18.00 -4.19
CA ALA A 139 20.10 -17.47 -3.56
C ALA A 139 19.95 -17.36 -2.03
N ASP A 140 18.80 -16.93 -1.53
CA ASP A 140 18.50 -16.89 -0.08
C ASP A 140 18.51 -18.29 0.52
N ALA A 141 18.12 -19.31 -0.26
CA ALA A 141 18.22 -20.71 0.09
C ALA A 141 19.60 -21.33 -0.16
N SER A 142 20.61 -20.54 -0.54
CA SER A 142 21.96 -20.98 -0.92
C SER A 142 22.00 -21.99 -2.08
N ASN A 143 20.94 -22.03 -2.89
CA ASN A 143 20.85 -22.84 -4.11
C ASN A 143 21.44 -22.07 -5.30
N TRP A 144 22.75 -21.76 -5.24
CA TRP A 144 23.41 -20.86 -6.20
C TRP A 144 23.29 -21.32 -7.65
N SER A 145 23.34 -22.63 -7.92
CA SER A 145 23.17 -23.16 -9.28
C SER A 145 21.77 -22.90 -9.85
N ALA A 146 20.73 -22.96 -9.00
CA ALA A 146 19.35 -22.65 -9.41
C ALA A 146 19.18 -21.15 -9.60
N ALA A 147 19.74 -20.34 -8.70
CA ALA A 147 19.75 -18.89 -8.81
C ALA A 147 20.42 -18.42 -10.12
N GLU A 148 21.56 -19.00 -10.49
CA GLU A 148 22.25 -18.69 -11.74
C GLU A 148 21.40 -19.00 -12.97
N ARG A 149 20.77 -20.18 -13.03
CA ARG A 149 19.88 -20.56 -14.15
C ARG A 149 18.72 -19.58 -14.28
N ASN A 150 18.10 -19.22 -13.16
CA ASN A 150 16.98 -18.29 -13.14
C ASN A 150 17.41 -16.88 -13.56
N LEU A 151 18.59 -16.40 -13.18
CA LEU A 151 19.13 -15.12 -13.66
C LEU A 151 19.43 -15.12 -15.16
N LYS A 152 19.98 -16.21 -15.69
CA LYS A 152 20.16 -16.39 -17.13
C LYS A 152 18.81 -16.36 -17.85
N MET A 153 17.80 -17.05 -17.33
CA MET A 153 16.43 -16.98 -17.87
C MET A 153 15.85 -15.58 -17.79
N ALA A 154 16.07 -14.83 -16.72
CA ALA A 154 15.64 -13.43 -16.62
C ALA A 154 16.27 -12.56 -17.72
N LEU A 155 17.57 -12.74 -17.98
CA LEU A 155 18.31 -12.06 -19.04
C LEU A 155 17.89 -12.47 -20.46
N THR A 156 17.24 -13.62 -20.67
CA THR A 156 16.67 -13.95 -21.99
C THR A 156 15.52 -13.00 -22.36
N TYR A 157 14.76 -12.55 -21.37
CA TYR A 157 13.67 -11.60 -21.56
C TYR A 157 14.14 -10.14 -21.52
N GLU A 158 15.15 -9.84 -20.71
CA GLU A 158 15.71 -8.48 -20.60
C GLU A 158 17.25 -8.50 -20.67
N PRO A 159 17.84 -8.69 -21.87
CA PRO A 159 19.30 -8.84 -22.02
C PRO A 159 20.11 -7.61 -21.61
N SER A 160 19.47 -6.43 -21.57
CA SER A 160 20.12 -5.15 -21.24
C SER A 160 19.94 -4.75 -19.78
N ASN A 161 19.21 -5.53 -18.97
CA ASN A 161 18.94 -5.20 -17.57
C ASN A 161 20.22 -5.32 -16.73
N ALA A 162 20.76 -4.18 -16.29
CA ALA A 162 22.01 -4.09 -15.55
C ALA A 162 21.94 -4.83 -14.20
N ARG A 163 20.81 -4.74 -13.50
CA ARG A 163 20.61 -5.40 -12.21
C ARG A 163 20.63 -6.93 -12.33
N TYR A 164 20.01 -7.48 -13.37
CA TYR A 164 20.06 -8.93 -13.62
C TYR A 164 21.50 -9.41 -13.88
N LYS A 165 22.30 -8.62 -14.61
CA LYS A 165 23.72 -8.93 -14.87
C LYS A 165 24.58 -8.86 -13.61
N GLU A 166 24.41 -7.80 -12.82
CA GLU A 166 25.13 -7.61 -11.56
C GLU A 166 24.85 -8.77 -10.60
N ARG A 167 23.57 -9.09 -10.40
CA ARG A 167 23.18 -10.20 -9.52
C ARG A 167 23.69 -11.56 -10.03
N LEU A 168 23.73 -11.76 -11.35
CA LEU A 168 24.30 -12.99 -11.94
C LEU A 168 25.79 -13.12 -11.61
N ALA A 169 26.57 -12.03 -11.71
CA ALA A 169 27.99 -12.04 -11.38
C ALA A 169 28.23 -12.35 -9.88
N GLU A 170 27.42 -11.79 -8.99
CA GLU A 170 27.49 -12.09 -7.54
C GLU A 170 27.23 -13.58 -7.26
N VAL A 171 26.17 -14.14 -7.81
CA VAL A 171 25.80 -15.55 -7.63
C VAL A 171 26.89 -16.48 -8.18
N GLN A 172 27.47 -16.15 -9.33
CA GLN A 172 28.56 -16.92 -9.92
C GLN A 172 29.81 -16.90 -9.04
N LYS A 173 30.15 -15.74 -8.48
CA LYS A 173 31.28 -15.62 -7.54
C LYS A 173 31.06 -16.49 -6.30
N GLN A 174 29.87 -16.40 -5.70
CA GLN A 174 29.54 -17.18 -4.50
C GLN A 174 29.56 -18.69 -4.76
N SER A 175 29.04 -19.14 -5.90
CA SER A 175 29.10 -20.53 -6.35
C SER A 175 30.53 -21.03 -6.53
N GLN A 176 31.42 -20.20 -7.10
CA GLN A 176 32.84 -20.54 -7.24
C GLN A 176 33.54 -20.65 -5.89
N ASP A 177 33.26 -19.74 -4.96
CA ASP A 177 33.86 -19.77 -3.62
C ASP A 177 33.43 -21.00 -2.82
N GLU A 178 32.15 -21.41 -2.90
CA GLU A 178 31.69 -22.68 -2.30
C GLU A 178 32.35 -23.92 -2.91
N SER A 179 32.58 -23.91 -4.21
CA SER A 179 33.23 -25.03 -4.90
C SER A 179 34.71 -25.17 -4.50
N ARG A 180 35.39 -24.04 -4.22
CA ARG A 180 36.79 -24.00 -3.77
C ARG A 180 36.94 -24.52 -2.34
N ASP A 181 36.02 -24.16 -1.46
CA ASP A 181 36.03 -24.59 -0.06
C ASP A 181 35.80 -26.11 0.08
N LYS A 182 34.83 -26.66 -0.67
CA LYS A 182 34.59 -28.13 -0.71
C LYS A 182 35.74 -28.92 -1.34
N GLY A 183 36.46 -28.33 -2.31
CA GLY A 183 37.64 -28.95 -2.94
C GLY A 183 38.88 -29.02 -2.05
N GLY A 184 38.97 -28.19 -1.00
CA GLY A 184 40.06 -28.20 -0.03
C GLY A 184 39.98 -29.31 1.03
N SER A 185 38.78 -29.86 1.27
CA SER A 185 38.53 -30.82 2.36
C SER A 185 38.88 -32.28 2.02
N PHE A 186 39.33 -32.60 0.80
CA PHE A 186 39.55 -33.99 0.36
C PHE A 186 41.00 -34.48 0.43
N LYS A 187 41.89 -33.82 1.18
CA LYS A 187 43.27 -34.29 1.42
C LYS A 187 43.54 -34.42 2.92
N ILE A 188 43.15 -35.54 3.52
CA ILE A 188 43.81 -36.04 4.73
C ILE A 188 44.09 -37.55 4.55
N ARG A 189 45.39 -37.84 4.68
CA ARG A 189 46.16 -39.09 4.63
C ARG A 189 45.45 -40.42 4.86
#